data_AF-A0A4T0WFD4-F1
#
_entry.id   AF-A0A4T0WFD4-F1
#
_cell.length_a   1.000
_cell.length_b   1.000
_cell.length_c   1.000
_cell.angle_alpha   90.00
_cell.angle_beta   90.00
_cell.angle_gamma   90.00
#
_symmetry.space_group_name_H-M   'P 1'
#
loop_
_entity.id
_entity.type
_entity.pdbx_description
1 polymer ?
#
loop_
_entity_poly.entity_id
_entity_poly.type
_entity_poly.pdbx_seq_one_letter_code
_entity_poly.pdbx_strand_id
1 'polypeptide(L)'
;MIYSVSRGELFPSDSELAVICTDECVNSLENLKLSQRRYCSASDWILQDGQYYPPTFITDNLLFTYNYTCIRDPKSRAYCAPLMDEYNSKENPTSEELCSDCNLLSQQAQLNSPFGWDDEFEESYASLTKSCGVTSYPVTSPSPYTISISTTSAPVPSTPSTLDVTCVSMYTIQPEDTCESVVISQRVSTFWLMYANNLPAYCTGFPKAGTKLCIPPQCNTYKGLRGDSCDGIARFYGNKFTQEDLMKWNPNLSEKCKNVRKLADSRICVRYVEKLCIFPRSSTNDLKPSRRYCCAHFS
;
A
#
# COMPACT_ATOMS: atom_id res chain seq x y z
N MET A 1 2.89 -12.75 -8.63
CA MET A 1 4.03 -13.40 -7.96
C MET A 1 5.03 -12.40 -7.41
N ILE A 2 5.68 -11.54 -8.22
CA ILE A 2 6.64 -10.55 -7.69
C ILE A 2 6.06 -9.63 -6.60
N TYR A 3 4.78 -9.25 -6.71
CA TYR A 3 4.06 -8.49 -5.68
C TYR A 3 3.91 -9.22 -4.33
N SER A 4 3.76 -10.55 -4.35
CA SER A 4 3.72 -11.35 -3.12
C SER A 4 5.12 -11.48 -2.50
N VAL A 5 6.17 -11.57 -3.34
CA VAL A 5 7.56 -11.54 -2.90
C VAL A 5 7.89 -10.20 -2.24
N SER A 6 7.48 -9.08 -2.83
CA SER A 6 7.75 -7.73 -2.27
C SER A 6 7.07 -7.48 -0.92
N ARG A 7 6.02 -8.25 -0.60
CA ARG A 7 5.31 -8.21 0.69
C ARG A 7 5.83 -9.21 1.71
N GLY A 8 6.82 -10.03 1.35
CA GLY A 8 7.31 -11.13 2.20
C GLY A 8 6.29 -12.27 2.38
N GLU A 9 5.29 -12.36 1.51
CA GLU A 9 4.26 -13.42 1.56
C GLU A 9 4.69 -14.68 0.80
N LEU A 10 5.73 -14.55 -0.04
CA LEU A 10 6.28 -15.64 -0.84
C LEU A 10 7.81 -15.57 -0.81
N PHE A 11 8.43 -16.66 -0.37
CA PHE A 11 9.86 -16.93 -0.54
C PHE A 11 10.00 -17.87 -1.74
N PRO A 12 10.37 -17.35 -2.92
CA PRO A 12 10.22 -18.10 -4.17
C PRO A 12 11.27 -19.19 -4.34
N SER A 13 10.83 -20.36 -4.75
CA SER A 13 11.67 -21.48 -5.23
C SER A 13 12.32 -21.17 -6.58
N ASP A 14 13.32 -21.96 -6.98
CA ASP A 14 13.96 -21.83 -8.30
C ASP A 14 12.97 -21.86 -9.47
N SER A 15 11.94 -22.71 -9.38
CA SER A 15 10.90 -22.79 -10.41
C SER A 15 10.05 -21.53 -10.49
N GLU A 16 9.77 -20.89 -9.36
CA GLU A 16 9.01 -19.63 -9.33
C GLU A 16 9.88 -18.46 -9.79
N LEU A 17 11.16 -18.46 -9.43
CA LEU A 17 12.15 -17.50 -9.90
C LEU A 17 12.34 -17.57 -11.41
N ALA A 18 12.26 -18.75 -12.03
CA ALA A 18 12.30 -18.90 -13.48
C ALA A 18 11.12 -18.22 -14.19
N VAL A 19 9.97 -18.08 -13.51
CA VAL A 19 8.79 -17.37 -14.04
C VAL A 19 8.86 -15.87 -13.74
N ILE A 20 9.37 -15.49 -12.56
CA ILE A 20 9.46 -14.10 -12.12
C ILE A 20 10.58 -13.36 -12.87
N CYS A 21 11.77 -13.94 -12.91
CA CYS A 21 13.00 -13.30 -13.36
C CYS A 21 13.17 -13.38 -14.88
N THR A 22 12.24 -12.75 -15.58
CA THR A 22 12.19 -12.68 -17.05
C THR A 22 12.30 -11.23 -17.52
N ASP A 23 12.86 -11.05 -18.72
CA ASP A 23 12.93 -9.74 -19.37
C ASP A 23 11.54 -9.13 -19.54
N GLU A 24 10.52 -9.94 -19.80
CA GLU A 24 9.12 -9.48 -19.89
C GLU A 24 8.64 -8.83 -18.58
N CYS A 25 8.94 -9.46 -17.43
CA CYS A 25 8.54 -8.93 -16.13
C CYS A 25 9.17 -7.58 -15.83
N VAL A 26 10.50 -7.47 -15.97
CA VAL A 26 11.21 -6.20 -15.70
C VAL A 26 10.81 -5.11 -16.71
N ASN A 27 10.71 -5.43 -18.00
CA ASN A 27 10.28 -4.48 -19.02
C ASN A 27 8.86 -3.97 -18.76
N SER A 28 7.95 -4.82 -18.28
CA SER A 28 6.59 -4.40 -17.91
C SER A 28 6.62 -3.38 -16.76
N LEU A 29 7.44 -3.62 -15.73
CA LEU A 29 7.58 -2.71 -14.59
C LEU A 29 8.23 -1.38 -15.00
N GLU A 30 9.27 -1.42 -15.84
CA GLU A 30 9.91 -0.21 -16.37
C GLU A 30 8.96 0.62 -17.23
N ASN A 31 8.18 -0.03 -18.10
CA ASN A 31 7.16 0.64 -18.90
C ASN A 31 6.05 1.27 -18.05
N LEU A 32 5.65 0.61 -16.96
CA LEU A 32 4.71 1.16 -16.00
C LEU A 32 5.29 2.41 -15.32
N LYS A 33 6.55 2.34 -14.86
CA LYS A 33 7.26 3.49 -14.27
C LYS A 33 7.36 4.66 -15.24
N LEU A 34 7.69 4.41 -16.50
CA LEU A 34 7.72 5.43 -17.55
C LEU A 34 6.34 6.07 -17.76
N SER A 35 5.29 5.26 -17.75
CA SER A 35 3.91 5.74 -17.85
C SER A 35 3.54 6.61 -16.65
N GLN A 36 3.84 6.18 -15.42
CA GLN A 36 3.62 6.97 -14.21
C GLN A 36 4.36 8.32 -14.27
N ARG A 37 5.62 8.33 -14.69
CA ARG A 37 6.39 9.59 -14.87
C ARG A 37 5.82 10.51 -15.95
N ARG A 38 5.15 9.95 -16.96
CA ARG A 38 4.54 10.73 -18.04
C ARG A 38 3.21 11.37 -17.62
N TYR A 39 2.42 10.67 -16.82
CA TYR A 39 1.07 11.11 -16.45
C TYR A 39 1.01 11.84 -15.11
N CYS A 40 1.95 11.56 -14.21
CA CYS A 40 2.06 12.23 -12.93
C CYS A 40 3.03 13.42 -12.99
N SER A 41 2.77 14.41 -12.15
CA SER A 41 3.56 15.62 -11.97
C SER A 41 4.25 15.63 -10.61
N ALA A 42 5.14 16.59 -10.37
CA ALA A 42 5.82 16.74 -9.08
C ALA A 42 4.87 17.06 -7.91
N SER A 43 3.64 17.50 -8.19
CA SER A 43 2.60 17.71 -7.17
C SER A 43 1.79 16.46 -6.86
N ASP A 44 1.96 15.38 -7.61
CA ASP A 44 1.32 14.09 -7.34
C ASP A 44 2.21 13.27 -6.41
N TRP A 45 1.63 12.67 -5.38
CA TRP A 45 2.34 11.91 -4.37
C TRP A 45 1.47 10.83 -3.74
N ILE A 46 2.13 9.87 -3.09
CA ILE A 46 1.51 8.81 -2.31
C ILE A 46 1.81 9.10 -0.84
N LEU A 47 0.77 9.08 0.01
CA LEU A 47 0.94 9.16 1.46
C LEU A 47 0.88 7.76 2.04
N GLN A 48 1.97 7.34 2.68
CA GLN A 48 2.08 6.05 3.34
C GLN A 48 2.80 6.23 4.67
N ASP A 49 2.23 5.72 5.76
CA ASP A 49 2.80 5.81 7.12
C ASP A 49 3.20 7.24 7.56
N GLY A 50 2.43 8.24 7.11
CA GLY A 50 2.68 9.65 7.43
C GLY A 50 3.80 10.31 6.60
N GLN A 51 4.39 9.57 5.65
CA GLN A 51 5.43 10.05 4.74
C GLN A 51 4.92 10.16 3.31
N TYR A 52 5.51 11.11 2.57
CA TYR A 52 5.17 11.36 1.19
C TYR A 52 6.18 10.71 0.26
N TYR A 53 5.68 10.03 -0.76
CA TYR A 53 6.48 9.32 -1.74
C TYR A 53 6.11 9.73 -3.17
N PRO A 54 7.05 9.58 -4.13
CA PRO A 54 6.74 9.76 -5.53
C PRO A 54 5.62 8.80 -5.99
N PRO A 55 4.84 9.14 -7.03
CA PRO A 55 3.83 8.26 -7.60
C PRO A 55 4.36 6.92 -8.13
N THR A 56 5.67 6.82 -8.33
CA THR A 56 6.35 5.59 -8.76
C THR A 56 6.72 4.66 -7.59
N PHE A 57 6.46 5.04 -6.33
CA PHE A 57 6.87 4.30 -5.12
C PHE A 57 6.63 2.80 -5.20
N ILE A 58 5.39 2.38 -5.50
CA ILE A 58 5.01 0.96 -5.57
C ILE A 58 5.80 0.25 -6.69
N THR A 59 5.86 0.85 -7.88
CA THR A 59 6.58 0.28 -9.02
C THR A 59 8.08 0.20 -8.76
N ASP A 60 8.65 1.19 -8.10
CA ASP A 60 10.08 1.21 -7.75
C ASP A 60 10.40 0.18 -6.68
N ASN A 61 9.50 -0.06 -5.72
CA ASN A 61 9.62 -1.15 -4.76
C ASN A 61 9.56 -2.53 -5.45
N LEU A 62 8.69 -2.69 -6.45
CA LEU A 62 8.63 -3.93 -7.26
C LEU A 62 9.89 -4.13 -8.12
N LEU A 63 10.42 -3.06 -8.73
CA LEU A 63 11.68 -3.11 -9.47
C LEU A 63 12.85 -3.43 -8.55
N PHE A 64 12.89 -2.85 -7.34
CA PHE A 64 13.86 -3.21 -6.31
C PHE A 64 13.76 -4.70 -5.95
N THR A 65 12.54 -5.18 -5.66
CA THR A 65 12.30 -6.59 -5.35
C THR A 65 12.77 -7.49 -6.49
N TYR A 66 12.44 -7.15 -7.74
CA TYR A 66 12.91 -7.91 -8.91
C TYR A 66 14.44 -7.96 -8.94
N ASN A 67 15.11 -6.81 -8.84
CA ASN A 67 16.57 -6.74 -8.91
C ASN A 67 17.27 -7.49 -7.78
N TYR A 68 16.68 -7.49 -6.57
CA TYR A 68 17.18 -8.20 -5.40
C TYR A 68 16.94 -9.71 -5.49
N THR A 69 15.71 -10.13 -5.79
CA THR A 69 15.33 -11.55 -5.80
C THR A 69 15.92 -12.31 -7.00
N CYS A 70 16.13 -11.62 -8.12
CA CYS A 70 16.65 -12.24 -9.35
C CYS A 70 18.18 -12.27 -9.45
N ILE A 71 18.89 -11.96 -8.36
CA ILE A 71 20.35 -12.09 -8.30
C ILE A 71 20.73 -13.56 -8.53
N ARG A 72 21.75 -13.73 -9.36
CA ARG A 72 22.33 -15.03 -9.67
C ARG A 72 23.79 -15.06 -9.27
N ASP A 73 24.21 -16.21 -8.80
CA ASP A 73 25.62 -16.50 -8.55
C ASP A 73 26.41 -16.27 -9.86
N PRO A 74 27.48 -15.44 -9.84
CA PRO A 74 28.32 -15.22 -11.01
C PRO A 74 28.90 -16.52 -11.59
N LYS A 75 29.15 -17.54 -10.76
CA LYS A 75 29.81 -18.78 -11.17
C LYS A 75 28.83 -19.82 -11.68
N SER A 76 27.88 -20.25 -10.84
CA SER A 76 26.93 -21.32 -11.17
C SER A 76 25.72 -20.83 -11.96
N ARG A 77 25.44 -19.52 -11.97
CA ARG A 77 24.22 -18.92 -12.50
C ARG A 77 22.93 -19.35 -11.78
N ALA A 78 23.03 -20.08 -10.68
CA ALA A 78 21.90 -20.40 -9.81
C ALA A 78 21.33 -19.12 -9.17
N TYR A 79 20.05 -19.14 -8.81
CA TYR A 79 19.46 -18.02 -8.08
C TYR A 79 19.97 -17.97 -6.64
N CYS A 80 20.19 -16.76 -6.14
CA CYS A 80 20.69 -16.57 -4.78
C CYS A 80 19.57 -16.55 -3.72
N ALA A 81 18.34 -16.18 -4.09
CA ALA A 81 17.24 -15.99 -3.14
C ALA A 81 16.93 -17.22 -2.27
N PRO A 82 16.90 -18.47 -2.79
CA PRO A 82 16.67 -19.65 -1.94
C PRO A 82 17.77 -19.88 -0.90
N LEU A 83 19.03 -19.55 -1.24
CA LEU A 83 20.15 -19.65 -0.30
C LEU A 83 20.04 -18.60 0.81
N MET A 84 19.53 -17.40 0.51
CA MET A 84 19.36 -16.35 1.52
C MET A 84 18.32 -16.75 2.57
N ASP A 85 17.21 -17.37 2.14
CA ASP A 85 16.21 -17.91 3.06
C ASP A 85 16.81 -19.01 3.95
N GLU A 86 17.58 -19.92 3.35
CA GLU A 86 18.29 -20.96 4.08
C GLU A 86 19.27 -20.38 5.11
N TYR A 87 20.15 -19.45 4.72
CA TYR A 87 21.16 -18.88 5.61
C TYR A 87 20.54 -18.08 6.75
N ASN A 88 19.49 -17.31 6.48
CA ASN A 88 18.78 -16.53 7.50
C ASN A 88 18.03 -17.43 8.50
N SER A 89 17.73 -18.68 8.14
CA SER A 89 17.12 -19.66 9.04
C SER A 89 18.12 -20.40 9.94
N LYS A 90 19.43 -20.29 9.66
CA LYS A 90 20.49 -20.97 10.42
C LYS A 90 20.92 -20.14 11.62
N GLU A 91 21.11 -20.80 12.77
CA GLU A 91 21.64 -20.15 13.98
C GLU A 91 23.12 -19.77 13.82
N ASN A 92 23.89 -20.56 13.09
CA ASN A 92 25.33 -20.34 12.87
C ASN A 92 25.73 -20.64 11.40
N PRO A 93 25.48 -19.71 10.46
CA PRO A 93 25.98 -19.84 9.10
C PRO A 93 27.52 -19.83 9.09
N THR A 94 28.10 -20.63 8.20
CA THR A 94 29.54 -20.78 8.03
C THR A 94 30.17 -19.55 7.36
N SER A 95 31.47 -19.37 7.54
CA SER A 95 32.21 -18.30 6.84
C SER A 95 32.14 -18.43 5.32
N GLU A 96 32.05 -19.64 4.77
CA GLU A 96 31.91 -19.85 3.33
C GLU A 96 30.53 -19.38 2.81
N GLU A 97 29.46 -19.65 3.56
CA GLU A 97 28.11 -19.16 3.25
C GLU A 97 28.04 -17.64 3.36
N LEU A 98 28.57 -17.08 4.46
CA LEU A 98 28.59 -15.64 4.71
C LEU A 98 29.43 -14.87 3.68
N CYS A 99 30.55 -15.45 3.21
CA CYS A 99 31.42 -14.82 2.22
C CYS A 99 31.08 -15.22 0.77
N SER A 100 29.98 -15.95 0.56
CA SER A 100 29.55 -16.33 -0.79
C SER A 100 29.15 -15.10 -1.63
N ASP A 101 29.39 -15.17 -2.93
CA ASP A 101 29.00 -14.10 -3.87
C ASP A 101 27.49 -13.83 -3.79
N CYS A 102 26.67 -14.87 -3.60
CA CYS A 102 25.24 -14.72 -3.41
C CYS A 102 24.87 -13.90 -2.16
N ASN A 103 25.52 -14.16 -1.02
CA ASN A 103 25.24 -13.40 0.20
C ASN A 103 25.65 -11.94 0.03
N LEU A 104 26.88 -11.71 -0.46
CA LEU A 104 27.43 -10.36 -0.59
C LEU A 104 26.67 -9.52 -1.63
N LEU A 105 26.32 -10.08 -2.79
CA LEU A 105 25.51 -9.39 -3.81
C LEU A 105 24.10 -9.08 -3.31
N SER A 106 23.48 -9.99 -2.54
CA SER A 106 22.13 -9.79 -2.01
C SER A 106 22.11 -8.66 -0.98
N GLN A 107 23.06 -8.63 -0.04
CA GLN A 107 23.19 -7.54 0.92
C GLN A 107 23.57 -6.21 0.23
N GLN A 108 24.48 -6.26 -0.74
CA GLN A 108 24.84 -5.10 -1.55
C GLN A 108 23.62 -4.50 -2.27
N ALA A 109 22.77 -5.33 -2.87
CA ALA A 109 21.57 -4.86 -3.58
C ALA A 109 20.56 -4.18 -2.63
N GLN A 110 20.43 -4.68 -1.39
CA GLN A 110 19.60 -4.03 -0.37
C GLN A 110 20.17 -2.67 0.02
N LEU A 111 21.45 -2.61 0.36
CA LEU A 111 22.13 -1.38 0.80
C LEU A 111 22.30 -0.35 -0.32
N ASN A 112 22.26 -0.75 -1.59
CA ASN A 112 22.27 0.18 -2.73
C ASN A 112 20.88 0.73 -3.08
N SER A 113 19.85 0.32 -2.35
CA SER A 113 18.46 0.72 -2.60
C SER A 113 17.87 1.44 -1.38
N PRO A 114 17.21 2.59 -1.56
CA PRO A 114 16.56 3.27 -0.44
C PRO A 114 15.36 2.49 0.13
N PHE A 115 14.98 1.36 -0.48
CA PHE A 115 13.97 0.43 0.02
C PHE A 115 14.53 -0.67 0.92
N GLY A 116 15.83 -0.97 0.82
CA GLY A 116 16.50 -2.02 1.60
C GLY A 116 17.66 -1.51 2.45
N TRP A 117 17.97 -0.21 2.38
CA TRP A 117 19.04 0.40 3.15
C TRP A 117 18.64 0.59 4.61
N ASP A 118 19.59 0.31 5.49
CA ASP A 118 19.54 0.45 6.93
C ASP A 118 20.97 0.71 7.42
N ASP A 119 21.16 1.64 8.36
CA ASP A 119 22.48 2.07 8.82
C ASP A 119 23.19 1.00 9.66
N GLU A 120 22.45 0.34 10.57
CA GLU A 120 22.97 -0.79 11.35
C GLU A 120 23.40 -1.95 10.43
N PHE A 121 22.64 -2.18 9.36
CA PHE A 121 22.96 -3.18 8.36
C PHE A 121 24.19 -2.81 7.53
N GLU A 122 24.39 -1.54 7.18
CA GLU A 122 25.57 -1.07 6.45
C GLU A 122 26.86 -1.29 7.27
N GLU A 123 26.84 -0.98 8.57
CA GLU A 123 27.98 -1.22 9.46
C GLU A 123 28.33 -2.72 9.59
N SER A 124 27.29 -3.55 9.70
CA SER A 124 27.43 -5.01 9.74
C SER A 124 28.02 -5.56 8.44
N TYR A 125 27.57 -5.05 7.30
CA TYR A 125 28.06 -5.42 5.98
C TYR A 125 29.51 -4.98 5.74
N ALA A 126 29.90 -3.80 6.21
CA ALA A 126 31.29 -3.34 6.15
C ALA A 126 32.22 -4.25 6.96
N SER A 127 31.77 -4.71 8.13
CA SER A 127 32.51 -5.66 8.95
C SER A 127 32.63 -7.04 8.27
N LEU A 128 31.54 -7.50 7.66
CA LEU A 128 31.50 -8.78 6.93
C LEU A 128 32.45 -8.78 5.74
N THR A 129 32.34 -7.80 4.83
CA THR A 129 33.21 -7.72 3.65
C THR A 129 34.70 -7.65 4.01
N LYS A 130 35.03 -6.94 5.10
CA LYS A 130 36.38 -6.93 5.68
C LYS A 130 36.80 -8.31 6.17
N SER A 131 35.94 -9.04 6.89
CA SER A 131 36.24 -10.40 7.37
C SER A 131 36.42 -11.41 6.23
N CYS A 132 35.70 -11.19 5.11
CA CYS A 132 35.83 -11.98 3.89
C CYS A 132 37.05 -11.58 3.04
N GLY A 133 37.72 -10.46 3.36
CA GLY A 133 38.88 -9.99 2.61
C GLY A 133 38.56 -9.50 1.20
N VAL A 134 37.34 -9.00 0.96
CA VAL A 134 36.86 -8.60 -0.38
C VAL A 134 36.58 -7.10 -0.48
N THR A 135 36.76 -6.55 -1.68
CA THR A 135 36.47 -5.13 -2.00
C THR A 135 35.59 -4.96 -3.24
N SER A 136 35.18 -6.05 -3.87
CA SER A 136 34.40 -6.08 -5.12
C SER A 136 32.93 -5.68 -4.95
N TYR A 137 32.46 -5.45 -3.71
CA TYR A 137 31.06 -5.23 -3.39
C TYR A 137 30.79 -3.92 -2.63
N PRO A 138 31.17 -2.76 -3.18
CA PRO A 138 30.95 -1.46 -2.52
C PRO A 138 29.46 -1.11 -2.45
N VAL A 139 29.08 -0.33 -1.44
CA VAL A 139 27.71 0.19 -1.27
C VAL A 139 27.66 1.72 -1.42
N THR A 140 26.50 2.27 -1.80
CA THR A 140 26.32 3.69 -2.14
C THR A 140 25.55 4.51 -1.10
N SER A 141 24.94 3.87 -0.10
CA SER A 141 24.23 4.50 1.03
C SER A 141 23.21 5.56 0.57
N PRO A 142 22.11 5.14 -0.10
CA PRO A 142 21.19 6.05 -0.78
C PRO A 142 20.41 6.95 0.18
N SER A 143 20.07 8.15 -0.29
CA SER A 143 19.18 9.06 0.44
C SER A 143 17.76 8.46 0.59
N PRO A 144 17.01 8.82 1.64
CA PRO A 144 15.63 8.37 1.84
C PRO A 144 14.75 8.58 0.61
N TYR A 145 13.86 7.61 0.32
CA TYR A 145 12.96 7.66 -0.85
C TYR A 145 11.76 8.61 -0.68
N THR A 146 11.72 9.36 0.41
CA THR A 146 10.65 10.31 0.71
C THR A 146 10.84 11.62 -0.03
N ILE A 147 9.74 12.28 -0.37
CA ILE A 147 9.77 13.65 -0.89
C ILE A 147 9.39 14.65 0.20
N SER A 148 10.15 15.74 0.29
CA SER A 148 9.81 16.87 1.13
C SER A 148 8.82 17.76 0.37
N ILE A 149 7.61 17.89 0.90
CA ILE A 149 6.61 18.81 0.33
C ILE A 149 6.74 20.15 1.06
N SER A 150 7.17 21.19 0.36
CA SER A 150 7.18 22.55 0.89
C SER A 150 5.75 23.07 1.03
N THR A 151 5.20 23.00 2.24
CA THR A 151 3.96 23.71 2.57
C THR A 151 4.31 25.18 2.80
N THR A 152 4.00 26.06 1.84
CA THR A 152 3.96 27.50 2.10
C THR A 152 2.86 27.78 3.11
N SER A 153 3.26 27.90 4.37
CA SER A 153 2.38 28.18 5.51
C SER A 153 1.86 29.62 5.46
N ALA A 154 0.59 29.79 5.08
CA ALA A 154 -0.18 30.97 5.50
C ALA A 154 -0.58 30.81 6.98
N PRO A 155 -0.81 31.90 7.73
CA PRO A 155 -1.07 31.83 9.17
C PRO A 155 -2.33 31.03 9.45
N VAL A 156 -2.26 30.16 10.45
CA VAL A 156 -3.23 29.14 10.80
C VAL A 156 -4.42 29.74 11.57
N PRO A 157 -5.66 29.58 11.09
CA PRO A 157 -6.81 29.36 11.96
C PRO A 157 -6.96 27.84 12.14
N SER A 158 -7.05 27.41 13.39
CA SER A 158 -7.29 26.03 13.83
C SER A 158 -8.34 25.32 12.96
N THR A 159 -7.90 24.35 12.15
CA THR A 159 -8.79 23.54 11.30
C THR A 159 -8.35 22.05 11.35
N PRO A 160 -9.29 21.08 11.40
CA PRO A 160 -8.99 19.65 11.56
C PRO A 160 -8.41 19.02 10.30
N SER A 161 -7.60 17.96 10.46
CA SER A 161 -7.09 17.11 9.39
C SER A 161 -8.20 16.71 8.41
N THR A 162 -8.08 17.04 7.12
CA THR A 162 -9.04 16.71 6.06
C THR A 162 -8.48 15.62 5.13
N LEU A 163 -8.89 14.37 5.34
CA LEU A 163 -9.14 13.45 4.23
C LEU A 163 -10.11 14.19 3.30
N ASP A 164 -9.82 14.20 1.99
CA ASP A 164 -10.63 14.91 1.00
C ASP A 164 -11.96 14.17 0.81
N VAL A 165 -12.97 14.53 1.60
CA VAL A 165 -14.26 13.84 1.60
C VAL A 165 -15.11 14.38 0.45
N THR A 166 -15.23 13.59 -0.60
CA THR A 166 -16.11 13.93 -1.72
C THR A 166 -17.57 13.80 -1.28
N CYS A 167 -18.30 14.92 -1.29
CA CYS A 167 -19.74 14.90 -1.08
C CYS A 167 -20.46 14.42 -2.34
N VAL A 168 -21.00 13.20 -2.34
CA VAL A 168 -21.64 12.61 -3.51
C VAL A 168 -23.10 13.04 -3.63
N SER A 169 -23.78 13.22 -2.50
CA SER A 169 -25.16 13.73 -2.45
C SER A 169 -25.46 14.38 -1.11
N MET A 170 -26.63 15.01 -1.01
CA MET A 170 -27.13 15.57 0.24
C MET A 170 -28.36 14.78 0.69
N TYR A 171 -28.42 14.45 1.97
CA TYR A 171 -29.54 13.77 2.61
C TYR A 171 -30.14 14.67 3.70
N THR A 172 -31.46 14.83 3.71
CA THR A 172 -32.14 15.55 4.79
C THR A 172 -32.64 14.54 5.81
N ILE A 173 -32.23 14.69 7.07
CA ILE A 173 -32.66 13.81 8.17
C ILE A 173 -34.19 13.87 8.30
N GLN A 174 -34.82 12.70 8.27
CA GLN A 174 -36.28 12.55 8.40
C GLN A 174 -36.69 12.47 9.87
N PRO A 175 -37.98 12.68 10.19
CA PRO A 175 -38.52 12.30 11.49
C PRO A 175 -38.20 10.81 11.79
N GLU A 176 -37.81 10.51 13.03
CA GLU A 176 -37.39 9.17 13.50
C GLU A 176 -36.06 8.63 12.94
N ASP A 177 -35.34 9.38 12.10
CA ASP A 177 -34.00 8.96 11.68
C ASP A 177 -33.02 8.93 12.86
N THR A 178 -32.27 7.84 12.93
CA THR A 178 -31.12 7.67 13.82
C THR A 178 -29.84 7.68 12.97
N CYS A 179 -28.68 7.89 13.61
CA CYS A 179 -27.43 7.76 12.87
C CYS A 179 -27.31 6.39 12.20
N GLU A 180 -27.70 5.32 12.89
CA GLU A 180 -27.64 3.96 12.33
C GLU A 180 -28.59 3.79 11.13
N SER A 181 -29.83 4.28 11.21
CA SER A 181 -30.78 4.18 10.08
C SER A 181 -30.30 4.95 8.85
N VAL A 182 -29.67 6.11 9.05
CA VAL A 182 -29.09 6.90 7.95
C VAL A 182 -27.87 6.22 7.35
N VAL A 183 -26.93 5.75 8.17
CA VAL A 183 -25.75 5.00 7.71
C VAL A 183 -26.14 3.78 6.87
N ILE A 184 -27.16 3.02 7.31
CA ILE A 184 -27.67 1.84 6.59
C ILE A 184 -28.37 2.26 5.28
N SER A 185 -29.31 3.20 5.33
CA SER A 185 -30.12 3.58 4.16
C SER A 185 -29.28 4.26 3.08
N GLN A 186 -28.30 5.08 3.48
CA GLN A 186 -27.41 5.80 2.58
C GLN A 186 -26.20 4.97 2.14
N ARG A 187 -26.03 3.75 2.67
CA ARG A 187 -24.95 2.80 2.33
C ARG A 187 -23.56 3.42 2.48
N VAL A 188 -23.28 3.99 3.64
CA VAL A 188 -21.97 4.59 3.98
C VAL A 188 -21.45 3.99 5.27
N SER A 189 -20.13 4.04 5.52
CA SER A 189 -19.62 3.64 6.84
C SER A 189 -19.99 4.68 7.90
N THR A 190 -20.10 4.24 9.15
CA THR A 190 -20.35 5.16 10.28
C THR A 190 -19.24 6.20 10.37
N PHE A 191 -17.98 5.80 10.15
CA PHE A 191 -16.83 6.71 10.13
C PHE A 191 -16.99 7.79 9.06
N TRP A 192 -17.24 7.41 7.81
CA TRP A 192 -17.31 8.38 6.71
C TRP A 192 -18.48 9.34 6.87
N LEU A 193 -19.65 8.88 7.36
CA LEU A 193 -20.76 9.79 7.63
C LEU A 193 -20.42 10.81 8.71
N MET A 194 -19.83 10.37 9.83
CA MET A 194 -19.43 11.28 10.91
C MET A 194 -18.38 12.27 10.44
N TYR A 195 -17.37 11.77 9.73
CA TYR A 195 -16.24 12.54 9.27
C TYR A 195 -16.66 13.59 8.22
N ALA A 196 -17.51 13.23 7.25
CA ALA A 196 -18.04 14.15 6.23
C ALA A 196 -18.86 15.31 6.80
N ASN A 197 -19.43 15.13 7.99
CA ASN A 197 -20.40 16.05 8.59
C ASN A 197 -19.94 16.63 9.93
N ASN A 198 -18.67 16.40 10.31
CA ASN A 198 -18.11 16.79 11.60
C ASN A 198 -18.97 16.36 12.81
N LEU A 199 -19.54 15.15 12.74
CA LEU A 199 -20.35 14.61 13.83
C LEU A 199 -19.45 14.05 14.95
N PRO A 200 -19.90 14.14 16.22
CA PRO A 200 -19.19 13.51 17.33
C PRO A 200 -19.06 11.99 17.17
N ALA A 201 -18.01 11.44 17.79
CA ALA A 201 -17.79 9.99 17.81
C ALA A 201 -19.00 9.23 18.37
N TYR A 202 -19.15 7.98 17.91
CA TYR A 202 -20.28 7.10 18.24
C TYR A 202 -21.65 7.71 17.91
N CYS A 203 -21.69 8.65 16.95
CA CYS A 203 -22.86 9.44 16.59
C CYS A 203 -23.59 10.08 17.78
N THR A 204 -22.85 10.42 18.85
CA THR A 204 -23.44 11.08 20.01
C THR A 204 -23.99 12.46 19.61
N GLY A 205 -25.22 12.77 20.03
CA GLY A 205 -25.88 14.03 19.67
C GLY A 205 -26.22 14.14 18.17
N PHE A 206 -26.65 13.04 17.53
CA PHE A 206 -27.05 13.04 16.12
C PHE A 206 -28.03 14.19 15.79
N PRO A 207 -27.84 14.93 14.68
CA PRO A 207 -28.64 16.12 14.40
C PRO A 207 -30.13 15.81 14.22
N LYS A 208 -30.97 16.82 14.49
CA LYS A 208 -32.43 16.68 14.42
C LYS A 208 -32.93 16.57 12.97
N ALA A 209 -34.17 16.10 12.82
CA ALA A 209 -34.87 16.11 11.56
C ALA A 209 -34.84 17.50 10.89
N GLY A 210 -34.67 17.52 9.57
CA GLY A 210 -34.50 18.72 8.77
C GLY A 210 -33.05 19.16 8.55
N THR A 211 -32.08 18.66 9.33
CA THR A 211 -30.66 18.91 9.06
C THR A 211 -30.22 18.20 7.77
N LYS A 212 -29.44 18.88 6.93
CA LYS A 212 -28.84 18.29 5.73
C LYS A 212 -27.46 17.71 6.04
N LEU A 213 -27.26 16.45 5.68
CA LEU A 213 -26.01 15.74 5.77
C LEU A 213 -25.41 15.57 4.38
N CYS A 214 -24.11 15.80 4.28
CA CYS A 214 -23.30 15.35 3.18
C CYS A 214 -23.17 13.82 3.21
N ILE A 215 -23.50 13.17 2.09
CA ILE A 215 -23.36 11.73 1.92
C ILE A 215 -22.09 11.44 1.12
N PRO A 216 -21.08 10.78 1.74
CA PRO A 216 -19.84 10.37 1.07
C PRO A 216 -20.08 9.21 0.08
N PRO A 217 -19.05 8.75 -0.66
CA PRO A 217 -19.19 7.63 -1.58
C PRO A 217 -19.75 6.38 -0.92
N GLN A 218 -20.72 5.76 -1.60
CA GLN A 218 -21.44 4.61 -1.08
C GLN A 218 -20.61 3.33 -1.17
N CYS A 219 -20.75 2.48 -0.17
CA CYS A 219 -20.11 1.18 -0.08
C CYS A 219 -21.10 0.13 0.45
N ASN A 220 -20.86 -1.13 0.10
CA ASN A 220 -21.45 -2.24 0.84
C ASN A 220 -20.87 -2.22 2.24
N THR A 221 -21.75 -2.23 3.23
CA THR A 221 -21.35 -2.16 4.63
C THR A 221 -21.51 -3.49 5.33
N TYR A 222 -20.64 -3.70 6.32
CA TYR A 222 -20.69 -4.81 7.26
C TYR A 222 -20.84 -4.24 8.68
N LYS A 223 -21.65 -4.89 9.52
CA LYS A 223 -21.80 -4.49 10.93
C LYS A 223 -20.68 -5.15 11.73
N GLY A 224 -19.78 -4.35 12.29
CA GLY A 224 -18.71 -4.86 13.14
C GLY A 224 -19.25 -5.57 14.38
N LEU A 225 -18.62 -6.68 14.74
CA LEU A 225 -18.90 -7.48 15.93
C LEU A 225 -17.69 -7.47 16.86
N ARG A 226 -17.92 -7.65 18.16
CA ARG A 226 -16.84 -7.67 19.17
C ARG A 226 -15.78 -8.75 18.93
N GLY A 227 -16.17 -9.87 18.32
CA GLY A 227 -15.30 -11.01 18.03
C GLY A 227 -14.58 -10.92 16.68
N ASP A 228 -14.79 -9.85 15.91
CA ASP A 228 -14.22 -9.77 14.57
C ASP A 228 -12.71 -9.54 14.56
N SER A 229 -12.09 -10.10 13.53
CA SER A 229 -10.76 -9.71 13.03
C SER A 229 -10.89 -9.30 11.55
N CYS A 230 -9.99 -8.45 11.05
CA CYS A 230 -10.00 -8.07 9.64
C CYS A 230 -9.93 -9.28 8.70
N ASP A 231 -9.03 -10.21 9.00
CA ASP A 231 -8.87 -11.46 8.25
C ASP A 231 -10.13 -12.34 8.35
N GLY A 232 -10.78 -12.41 9.51
CA GLY A 232 -12.06 -13.11 9.66
C GLY A 232 -13.17 -12.50 8.80
N ILE A 233 -13.24 -11.17 8.73
CA ILE A 233 -14.19 -10.46 7.87
C ILE A 233 -13.86 -10.74 6.38
N ALA A 234 -12.59 -10.68 5.98
CA ALA A 234 -12.18 -11.02 4.61
C ALA A 234 -12.59 -12.46 4.23
N ARG A 235 -12.35 -13.44 5.12
CA ARG A 235 -12.74 -14.85 4.93
C ARG A 235 -14.25 -15.02 4.85
N PHE A 236 -15.02 -14.29 5.66
CA PHE A 236 -16.48 -14.32 5.60
C PHE A 236 -16.99 -13.92 4.21
N TYR A 237 -16.31 -13.00 3.53
CA TYR A 237 -16.60 -12.63 2.14
C TYR A 237 -15.88 -13.48 1.09
N GLY A 238 -15.27 -14.60 1.47
CA GLY A 238 -14.55 -15.52 0.58
C GLY A 238 -13.24 -14.96 0.06
N ASN A 239 -12.53 -14.15 0.87
CA ASN A 239 -11.25 -13.52 0.53
C ASN A 239 -11.29 -12.64 -0.74
N LYS A 240 -12.45 -12.03 -1.01
CA LYS A 240 -12.63 -11.09 -2.15
C LYS A 240 -11.91 -9.76 -1.97
N PHE A 241 -11.37 -9.52 -0.78
CA PHE A 241 -10.58 -8.34 -0.43
C PHE A 241 -9.59 -8.73 0.66
N THR A 242 -8.50 -7.97 0.76
CA THR A 242 -7.46 -8.15 1.77
C THR A 242 -7.75 -7.32 3.02
N GLN A 243 -6.99 -7.56 4.10
CA GLN A 243 -7.01 -6.69 5.27
C GLN A 243 -6.63 -5.24 4.91
N GLU A 244 -5.70 -5.05 3.97
CA GLU A 244 -5.29 -3.72 3.52
C GLU A 244 -6.38 -3.01 2.73
N ASP A 245 -7.13 -3.74 1.89
CA ASP A 245 -8.32 -3.19 1.24
C ASP A 245 -9.33 -2.69 2.28
N LEU A 246 -9.56 -3.48 3.33
CA LEU A 246 -10.48 -3.10 4.40
C LEU A 246 -10.00 -1.85 5.16
N MET A 247 -8.70 -1.74 5.41
CA MET A 247 -8.08 -0.54 6.02
C MET A 247 -8.15 0.68 5.09
N LYS A 248 -7.89 0.50 3.79
CA LYS A 248 -7.99 1.55 2.77
C LYS A 248 -9.41 2.11 2.69
N TRP A 249 -10.42 1.27 2.85
CA TRP A 249 -11.83 1.70 2.82
C TRP A 249 -12.30 2.29 4.15
N ASN A 250 -11.61 2.01 5.26
CA ASN A 250 -11.97 2.45 6.60
C ASN A 250 -10.74 3.02 7.33
N PRO A 251 -10.36 4.29 7.07
CA PRO A 251 -9.17 4.92 7.66
C PRO A 251 -9.16 5.00 9.19
N ASN A 252 -10.31 4.78 9.84
CA ASN A 252 -10.39 4.67 11.29
C ASN A 252 -9.92 3.31 11.83
N LEU A 253 -9.60 2.35 10.97
CA LEU A 253 -8.90 1.14 11.36
C LEU A 253 -7.43 1.46 11.62
N SER A 254 -6.94 1.05 12.79
CA SER A 254 -5.56 1.25 13.22
C SER A 254 -4.62 0.31 12.46
N GLU A 255 -3.32 0.53 12.62
CA GLU A 255 -2.26 -0.36 12.12
C GLU A 255 -2.60 -1.85 12.38
N LYS A 256 -2.41 -2.66 11.34
CA LYS A 256 -2.73 -4.10 11.31
C LYS A 256 -4.17 -4.42 11.75
N CYS A 257 -5.10 -3.49 11.61
CA CYS A 257 -6.52 -3.64 11.95
C CYS A 257 -6.79 -4.06 13.41
N LYS A 258 -5.88 -3.74 14.34
CA LYS A 258 -5.94 -4.18 15.75
C LYS A 258 -7.17 -3.65 16.52
N ASN A 259 -7.80 -2.59 16.02
CA ASN A 259 -8.93 -1.92 16.65
C ASN A 259 -10.31 -2.30 16.07
N VAL A 260 -10.43 -3.23 15.12
CA VAL A 260 -11.74 -3.58 14.50
C VAL A 260 -12.78 -4.00 15.53
N ARG A 261 -12.39 -4.74 16.57
CA ARG A 261 -13.24 -5.08 17.74
C ARG A 261 -13.81 -3.86 18.47
N LYS A 262 -13.14 -2.71 18.42
CA LYS A 262 -13.59 -1.45 19.02
C LYS A 262 -14.63 -0.74 18.14
N LEU A 263 -14.81 -1.19 16.90
CA LEU A 263 -15.86 -0.74 15.98
C LEU A 263 -17.09 -1.66 16.02
N ALA A 264 -17.24 -2.46 17.09
CA ALA A 264 -18.46 -3.20 17.34
C ALA A 264 -19.67 -2.26 17.25
N ASP A 265 -20.73 -2.73 16.60
CA ASP A 265 -21.96 -1.99 16.32
C ASP A 265 -21.84 -0.81 15.33
N SER A 266 -20.64 -0.51 14.83
CA SER A 266 -20.45 0.43 13.71
C SER A 266 -20.55 -0.27 12.36
N ARG A 267 -20.89 0.48 11.31
CA ARG A 267 -20.85 0.00 9.93
C ARG A 267 -19.50 0.35 9.32
N ILE A 268 -18.83 -0.65 8.75
CA ILE A 268 -17.57 -0.49 8.01
C ILE A 268 -17.79 -0.84 6.53
N CYS A 269 -17.06 -0.19 5.63
CA CYS A 269 -17.08 -0.51 4.21
C CYS A 269 -16.31 -1.81 3.94
N VAL A 270 -16.93 -2.75 3.23
CA VAL A 270 -16.31 -4.04 2.80
C VAL A 270 -16.25 -4.20 1.28
N ARG A 271 -16.78 -3.23 0.54
CA ARG A 271 -16.65 -3.10 -0.92
C ARG A 271 -17.25 -1.76 -1.35
N TYR A 272 -16.62 -1.00 -2.25
CA TYR A 272 -17.31 0.14 -2.87
C TYR A 272 -18.32 -0.33 -3.91
N VAL A 273 -19.47 0.35 -4.01
CA VAL A 273 -20.42 0.06 -5.09
C VAL A 273 -19.80 0.61 -6.37
N GLU A 274 -19.21 -0.26 -7.19
CA GLU A 274 -18.75 0.11 -8.52
C GLU A 274 -19.95 0.65 -9.28
N LYS A 275 -19.92 1.95 -9.65
CA LYS A 275 -20.71 2.37 -10.80
C LYS A 275 -20.17 1.56 -11.97
N LEU A 276 -20.99 0.66 -12.51
CA LEU A 276 -20.67 -0.04 -13.76
C LEU A 276 -20.22 1.01 -14.78
N CYS A 277 -18.94 1.06 -15.08
CA CYS A 277 -18.46 1.65 -16.32
C CYS A 277 -18.89 0.69 -17.42
N ILE A 278 -20.10 0.89 -17.96
CA ILE A 278 -20.46 0.31 -19.26
C ILE A 278 -19.54 1.00 -20.26
N PHE A 279 -18.47 0.34 -20.67
CA PHE A 279 -17.72 0.76 -21.86
C PHE A 279 -18.67 0.60 -23.05
N PRO A 280 -19.07 1.66 -23.76
CA PRO A 280 -19.68 1.50 -25.06
C PRO A 280 -18.62 0.86 -25.96
N ARG A 281 -19.00 -0.23 -26.63
CA ARG A 281 -18.13 -0.88 -27.61
C ARG A 281 -17.73 0.16 -28.67
N SER A 282 -16.43 0.34 -28.82
CA SER A 282 -15.72 1.19 -29.78
C SER A 282 -16.47 1.49 -31.08
N SER A 283 -16.54 2.78 -31.40
CA SER A 283 -16.19 3.24 -32.74
C SER A 283 -15.66 4.68 -32.66
N THR A 284 -14.45 4.87 -33.17
CA THR A 284 -13.75 6.14 -33.46
C THR A 284 -12.91 6.76 -32.33
N ASN A 285 -11.71 7.17 -32.77
CA ASN A 285 -10.57 7.67 -32.00
C ASN A 285 -10.86 8.98 -31.26
N ASP A 286 -10.03 9.23 -30.25
CA ASP A 286 -9.88 10.47 -29.46
C ASP A 286 -10.92 10.76 -28.37
N LEU A 287 -10.71 10.15 -27.20
CA LEU A 287 -11.06 10.77 -25.92
C LEU A 287 -9.93 10.53 -24.90
N LYS A 288 -9.15 11.58 -24.62
CA LYS A 288 -8.20 11.64 -23.50
C LYS A 288 -8.96 11.52 -22.17
N PRO A 289 -8.62 10.58 -21.28
CA PRO A 289 -9.19 10.55 -19.94
C PRO A 289 -8.68 11.72 -19.10
N SER A 290 -9.54 12.26 -18.23
CA SER A 290 -9.24 13.41 -17.38
C SER A 290 -8.15 13.07 -16.36
N ARG A 291 -7.20 14.01 -16.19
CA ARG A 291 -5.93 13.86 -15.44
C ARG A 291 -6.04 13.33 -14.00
N ARG A 292 -7.20 13.39 -13.35
CA ARG A 292 -7.35 13.00 -11.93
C ARG A 292 -7.69 11.52 -11.70
N TYR A 293 -8.12 10.79 -12.72
CA TYR A 293 -8.56 9.39 -12.57
C TYR A 293 -7.53 8.34 -12.98
N CYS A 294 -6.41 8.74 -13.59
CA CYS A 294 -5.40 7.79 -14.09
C CYS A 294 -4.33 7.40 -13.05
N CYS A 295 -4.19 8.13 -11.95
CA CYS A 295 -3.11 7.89 -10.99
C CYS A 295 -3.44 6.82 -9.93
N ALA A 296 -4.71 6.60 -9.61
CA ALA A 296 -5.11 5.75 -8.48
C ALA A 296 -5.42 4.28 -8.83
N HIS A 297 -5.33 3.91 -10.12
CA HIS A 297 -5.81 2.60 -10.61
C HIS A 297 -4.75 1.69 -11.25
N PHE A 298 -3.46 2.05 -11.14
CA PHE A 298 -2.36 1.13 -11.44
C PHE A 298 -1.64 0.77 -10.14
N SER A 299 -2.30 -0.05 -9.32
CA SER A 299 -1.75 -0.74 -8.15
C SER A 299 -2.52 -2.03 -7.98
#